data_AF-J0PVI2-F1
#
_entry.id   AF-J0PVI2-F1
#
_cell.length_a   1.000
_cell.length_b   1.000
_cell.length_c   1.000
_cell.angle_alpha   90.00
_cell.angle_beta   90.00
_cell.angle_gamma   90.00
#
_symmetry.space_group_name_H-M   'P 1'
#
loop_
_entity.id
_entity.type
_entity.pdbx_description
1 polymer ?
#
loop_
_entity_poly.entity_id
_entity_poly.type
_entity_poly.pdbx_seq_one_letter_code
_entity_poly.pdbx_strand_id
1 'polypeptide(L)' 'MRGRSQPAGGSKMQTKTLNDVFVGKRIRFRRKMLKMSQKQLAHALSVSYQQIQKYETGLNRV' A
#
# COMPACT_ATOMS: atom_id res chain seq x y z
N MET A 1 28.37 2.83 -34.40
CA MET A 1 26.90 3.03 -34.53
C MET A 1 26.18 1.70 -34.37
N ARG A 2 25.37 1.55 -33.32
CA ARG A 2 24.22 0.63 -33.21
C ARG A 2 23.48 0.99 -31.92
N GLY A 3 22.43 1.79 -32.06
CA GLY A 3 21.59 2.24 -30.96
C GLY A 3 20.83 1.06 -30.36
N ARG A 4 20.89 0.95 -29.03
CA ARG A 4 20.03 0.05 -28.27
C ARG A 4 18.98 0.90 -27.56
N SER A 5 17.83 0.94 -28.22
CA SER A 5 16.47 1.18 -27.76
C SER A 5 16.28 1.32 -26.23
N GLN A 6 15.67 2.44 -25.84
CA GLN A 6 15.09 2.68 -24.52
C GLN A 6 14.02 1.63 -24.20
N PRO A 7 13.90 1.11 -22.96
CA PRO A 7 12.66 0.52 -22.52
C PRO A 7 11.76 1.65 -21.99
N ALA A 8 10.70 1.94 -22.72
CA ALA A 8 9.56 2.70 -22.22
C ALA A 8 8.86 1.89 -21.12
N GLY A 9 9.34 2.01 -19.89
CA GLY A 9 8.66 1.50 -18.70
C GLY A 9 7.47 2.40 -18.40
N GLY A 10 6.32 2.11 -19.01
CA GLY A 10 5.06 2.75 -18.68
C GLY A 10 4.68 2.44 -17.24
N SER A 11 4.97 3.36 -16.32
CA SER A 11 4.40 3.34 -14.98
C SER A 11 2.89 3.46 -15.12
N LYS A 12 2.21 2.32 -15.02
CA LYS A 12 0.75 2.22 -14.89
C LYS A 12 0.32 3.24 -13.84
N MET A 13 -0.35 4.32 -14.27
CA MET A 13 -1.00 5.22 -13.33
C MET A 13 -2.11 4.42 -12.64
N GLN A 14 -1.79 3.87 -11.46
CA GLN A 14 -2.74 3.19 -10.62
C GLN A 14 -3.84 4.21 -10.29
N THR A 15 -5.01 4.05 -10.90
CA THR A 15 -6.20 4.85 -10.60
C THR A 15 -6.47 4.72 -9.11
N LYS A 16 -6.30 5.81 -8.36
CA LYS A 16 -6.56 5.87 -6.94
C LYS A 16 -8.05 5.61 -6.71
N THR A 17 -8.42 4.36 -6.51
CA THR A 17 -9.79 3.97 -6.23
C THR A 17 -10.19 4.56 -4.88
N LEU A 18 -11.34 5.23 -4.80
CA LEU A 18 -11.90 5.75 -3.54
C LEU A 18 -11.94 4.67 -2.45
N ASN A 19 -12.09 3.41 -2.86
CA ASN A 19 -12.06 2.22 -2.01
C ASN A 19 -10.81 2.12 -1.13
N ASP A 20 -9.62 2.49 -1.61
CA ASP A 20 -8.37 2.31 -0.84
C ASP A 20 -8.33 3.19 0.43
N VAL A 21 -8.94 4.38 0.35
CA VAL A 21 -9.03 5.30 1.49
C VAL A 21 -9.99 4.75 2.56
N PHE A 22 -11.12 4.18 2.14
CA PHE A 22 -12.09 3.58 3.07
C PHE A 22 -11.51 2.32 3.73
N VAL A 23 -10.84 1.47 2.95
CA VAL A 23 -10.17 0.26 3.45
C VAL A 23 -9.08 0.64 4.46
N GLY A 24 -8.22 1.61 4.13
CA GLY A 24 -7.18 2.11 5.04
C GLY A 24 -7.71 2.63 6.38
N LYS A 25 -8.81 3.40 6.34
CA LYS A 25 -9.47 3.90 7.55
C LYS A 25 -10.03 2.76 8.40
N ARG A 26 -10.67 1.74 7.80
CA ARG A 26 -11.22 0.58 8.53
C ARG A 26 -10.12 -0.28 9.15
N ILE A 27 -9.03 -0.52 8.43
CA ILE A 27 -7.86 -1.23 8.94
C ILE A 27 -7.31 -0.51 10.18
N ARG A 28 -7.07 0.79 10.09
CA ARG A 28 -6.57 1.61 11.21
C ARG A 28 -7.50 1.59 12.42
N PHE A 29 -8.79 1.70 12.19
CA PHE A 29 -9.79 1.69 13.26
C PHE A 29 -9.80 0.35 14.00
N ARG A 30 -9.88 -0.77 13.27
CA ARG A 30 -9.89 -2.12 13.85
C ARG A 30 -8.60 -2.43 14.60
N ARG A 31 -7.46 -2.04 14.03
CA ARG A 31 -6.15 -2.17 14.69
C ARG A 31 -6.10 -1.43 16.04
N LYS A 32 -6.58 -0.18 16.07
CA LYS A 32 -6.64 0.61 17.31
C LYS A 32 -7.57 0.00 18.36
N MET A 33 -8.74 -0.49 17.96
CA MET A 33 -9.66 -1.17 18.88
C MET A 33 -9.02 -2.40 19.52
N LEU A 34 -8.24 -3.16 18.75
CA LEU A 34 -7.51 -4.33 19.24
C LEU A 34 -6.20 -3.97 19.96
N LYS A 35 -5.89 -2.68 20.15
CA LYS A 35 -4.63 -2.17 20.72
C LYS A 35 -3.38 -2.77 20.06
N MET A 36 -3.47 -3.04 18.76
CA MET A 36 -2.37 -3.62 17.99
C MET A 36 -1.49 -2.53 17.35
N SER A 37 -0.18 -2.78 17.29
CA SER A 37 0.74 -2.03 16.44
C SER A 37 0.59 -2.47 14.98
N GLN A 38 1.06 -1.64 14.05
CA GLN A 38 1.06 -1.98 12.62
C GLN A 38 1.94 -3.22 12.32
N LYS A 39 3.03 -3.44 13.07
CA LYS A 39 3.87 -4.64 12.94
C LYS A 39 3.14 -5.91 13.38
N GLN A 40 2.40 -5.84 14.48
CA GLN A 40 1.59 -6.97 14.97
C GLN A 40 0.48 -7.32 13.97
N LEU A 41 -0.20 -6.31 13.42
CA LEU A 41 -1.20 -6.54 12.38
C LEU A 41 -0.58 -7.14 11.11
N ALA A 42 0.58 -6.64 10.69
CA ALA A 42 1.31 -7.14 9.52
C ALA A 42 1.69 -8.61 9.68
N HIS A 43 2.20 -9.00 10.86
CA HIS A 43 2.51 -10.37 11.20
C HIS A 43 1.27 -11.27 11.20
N ALA A 44 0.17 -10.80 11.79
CA ALA A 44 -1.10 -11.55 11.83
C ALA A 44 -1.72 -11.77 10.44
N LEU A 45 -1.44 -10.89 9.48
CA LEU A 45 -1.93 -10.98 8.10
C LEU A 45 -0.87 -11.52 7.12
N SER A 46 0.32 -11.88 7.61
CA SER A 46 1.47 -12.31 6.78
C SER A 46 1.80 -11.35 5.64
N VAL A 47 1.68 -10.04 5.88
CA VAL A 47 2.04 -8.97 4.94
C VAL A 47 3.18 -8.12 5.49
N SER A 48 3.82 -7.32 4.63
CA SER A 48 4.84 -6.40 5.10
C SER A 48 4.24 -5.26 5.93
N TYR A 49 4.93 -4.85 7.00
CA TYR A 49 4.62 -3.63 7.74
C TYR A 49 4.47 -2.41 6.82
N GLN A 50 5.30 -2.33 5.77
CA GLN A 50 5.25 -1.23 4.82
C GLN A 50 3.95 -1.22 4.01
N GLN A 51 3.37 -2.39 3.71
CA GLN A 51 2.06 -2.46 3.05
C GLN A 51 0.96 -1.96 3.98
N ILE A 52 0.96 -2.37 5.25
CA ILE A 52 0.00 -1.84 6.25
C ILE A 52 0.13 -0.32 6.40
N GLN A 53 1.36 0.19 6.47
CA GLN A 53 1.63 1.63 6.50
C GLN A 53 1.04 2.34 5.28
N LYS A 54 1.26 1.82 4.07
CA LYS A 54 0.73 2.38 2.82
C LYS A 54 -0.81 2.39 2.79
N TYR A 55 -1.45 1.29 3.20
CA TYR A 55 -2.91 1.23 3.29
C TYR A 55 -3.47 2.21 4.33
N GLU A 56 -2.89 2.30 5.52
CA GLU A 56 -3.40 3.21 6.58
C GLU A 56 -3.14 4.69 6.29
N THR A 57 -2.09 5.03 5.53
CA THR A 57 -1.75 6.41 5.16
C THR A 57 -2.36 6.85 3.82
N GLY A 58 -2.88 5.90 3.03
CA GLY A 58 -3.39 6.18 1.68
C GLY A 58 -2.31 6.63 0.69
N LEU A 59 -1.03 6.44 1.03
CA LEU A 59 0.14 6.74 0.20
C LEU A 59 0.51 5.51 -0.64
N ASN A 60 -0.40 5.02 -1.48
CA ASN A 60 -0.02 4.14 -2.58
C ASN A 60 0.26 5.00 -3.82
N ARG A 61 1.51 5.41 -3.99
CA ARG A 61 2.11 5.66 -5.30
C ARG A 61 3.01 4.45 -5.56
N VAL A 62 2.46 3.41 -6.17
CA VAL A 62 3.25 2.41 -6.89
C VAL A 62 3.29 2.85 -8.34
#